data_AF-A0A2U3A7F7-F1
#
_entry.id   AF-A0A2U3A7F7-F1
#
_cell.length_a   1.000
_cell.length_b   1.000
_cell.length_c   1.000
_cell.angle_alpha   90.00
_cell.angle_beta   90.00
_cell.angle_gamma   90.00
#
_symmetry.space_group_name_H-M   'P 1'
#
loop_
_entity.id
_entity.type
_entity.pdbx_description
1 polymer ?
#
loop_
_entity_poly.entity_id
_entity_poly.type
_entity_poly.pdbx_seq_one_letter_code
_entity_poly.pdbx_strand_id
1 'polypeptide(L)'
;MATRLLEQREALVRDEDTDYWLEEIEAVLPHCRTPLQMVSLKRYLDAALRSLTKLEQQSARSVALTDEARLALAAAVELQQE
;
A
#
# COMPACT_ATOMS: atom_id res chain seq x y z
N MET A 1 -8.49 -3.35 4.50
CA MET A 1 -7.76 -3.25 3.22
C MET A 1 -6.32 -2.82 3.45
N ALA A 2 -6.06 -1.64 4.04
CA ALA A 2 -4.69 -1.24 4.43
C ALA A 2 -3.99 -2.28 5.35
N THR A 3 -4.70 -2.86 6.31
CA THR A 3 -4.18 -3.97 7.14
C THR A 3 -3.74 -5.18 6.31
N ARG A 4 -4.57 -5.59 5.34
CA ARG A 4 -4.26 -6.73 4.45
C ARG A 4 -3.06 -6.45 3.55
N LEU A 5 -2.90 -5.21 3.10
CA LEU A 5 -1.72 -4.80 2.33
C LEU A 5 -0.45 -4.92 3.19
N LEU A 6 -0.49 -4.46 4.44
CA LEU A 6 0.63 -4.60 5.39
C LEU A 6 0.93 -6.07 5.73
N GLU A 7 -0.09 -6.90 5.92
CA GLU A 7 0.08 -8.35 6.14
C GLU A 7 0.80 -9.04 4.97
N GLN A 8 0.69 -8.48 3.76
CA GLN A 8 1.34 -8.99 2.55
C GLN A 8 2.63 -8.23 2.18
N ARG A 9 3.16 -7.35 3.06
CA ARG A 9 4.36 -6.53 2.81
C ARG A 9 5.55 -7.34 2.28
N GLU A 10 5.79 -8.52 2.85
CA GLU A 10 6.90 -9.40 2.44
C GLU A 10 6.70 -10.10 1.09
N ALA A 11 5.46 -10.16 0.60
CA ALA A 11 5.11 -10.69 -0.71
C ALA A 11 5.03 -9.60 -1.79
N LEU A 12 5.46 -8.37 -1.48
CA LEU A 12 5.60 -7.28 -2.43
C LEU A 12 7.07 -7.06 -2.79
N VAL A 13 7.34 -6.82 -4.06
CA VAL A 13 8.59 -6.18 -4.49
C VAL A 13 8.53 -4.73 -4.02
N ARG A 14 9.53 -4.32 -3.24
CA ARG A 14 9.58 -3.01 -2.59
C ARG A 14 10.89 -2.32 -2.92
N ASP A 15 10.81 -1.02 -3.14
CA ASP A 15 11.93 -0.09 -3.12
C ASP A 15 11.87 0.78 -1.86
N GLU A 16 12.85 1.67 -1.69
CA GLU A 16 12.93 2.57 -0.52
C GLU A 16 11.66 3.43 -0.35
N ASP A 17 11.11 3.93 -1.46
CA ASP A 17 9.87 4.71 -1.46
C ASP A 17 8.70 3.85 -0.94
N THR A 18 8.55 2.63 -1.44
CA THR A 18 7.49 1.71 -1.02
C THR A 18 7.62 1.39 0.46
N ASP A 19 8.83 1.08 0.93
CA ASP A 19 9.10 0.76 2.33
C ASP A 19 8.73 1.90 3.26
N TYR A 20 9.14 3.12 2.92
CA TYR A 20 8.82 4.31 3.69
C TYR A 20 7.30 4.51 3.84
N TRP A 21 6.53 4.40 2.75
CA TRP A 21 5.09 4.61 2.83
C TRP A 21 4.35 3.49 3.57
N LEU A 22 4.80 2.24 3.46
CA LEU A 22 4.23 1.14 4.24
C LEU A 22 4.46 1.33 5.75
N GLU A 23 5.61 1.87 6.15
CA GLU A 23 5.91 2.20 7.56
C GLU A 23 5.03 3.35 8.07
N GLU A 24 4.81 4.40 7.28
CA GLU A 24 3.89 5.48 7.62
C GLU A 24 2.43 4.98 7.77
N ILE A 25 2.01 4.05 6.92
CA ILE A 25 0.69 3.38 7.05
C ILE A 25 0.64 2.57 8.34
N GLU A 26 1.66 1.75 8.63
CA GLU A 26 1.76 0.93 9.84
C GLU A 26 1.69 1.79 11.12
N ALA A 27 2.34 2.95 11.12
CA ALA A 27 2.33 3.86 12.26
C ALA A 27 0.94 4.49 12.53
N VAL A 28 0.20 4.85 11.48
CA VAL A 28 -1.09 5.56 11.62
C VAL A 28 -2.28 4.62 11.76
N LEU A 29 -2.23 3.45 11.11
CA LEU A 29 -3.36 2.53 11.01
C LEU A 29 -3.96 2.11 12.38
N PRO A 30 -3.18 1.77 13.43
CA PRO A 30 -3.71 1.40 14.75
C PRO A 30 -4.47 2.54 15.44
N HIS A 31 -4.19 3.78 15.05
CA HIS A 31 -4.70 4.99 15.68
C HIS A 31 -5.69 5.75 14.81
N CYS A 32 -6.07 5.24 13.64
CA CYS A 32 -6.94 5.91 12.68
C CYS A 32 -8.38 6.05 13.20
N ARG A 33 -8.62 7.03 14.08
CA ARG A 33 -9.89 7.26 14.79
C ARG A 33 -10.45 8.65 14.57
N THR A 34 -9.65 9.55 14.03
CA THR A 34 -10.04 10.94 13.73
C THR A 34 -10.10 11.18 12.23
N PRO A 35 -10.93 12.14 11.76
CA PRO A 35 -10.97 12.52 10.35
C PRO A 35 -9.61 12.89 9.77
N LEU A 36 -8.77 13.57 10.56
CA LEU A 36 -7.43 13.94 10.14
C LEU A 36 -6.54 12.71 9.90
N GLN A 37 -6.59 11.71 10.78
CA GLN A 37 -5.83 10.47 10.62
C GLN A 37 -6.34 9.65 9.42
N MET A 38 -7.64 9.67 9.14
CA MET A 38 -8.21 9.02 7.95
C MET A 38 -7.69 9.68 6.66
N VAL A 39 -7.60 11.01 6.63
CA VAL A 39 -7.02 11.75 5.50
C VAL A 39 -5.53 11.41 5.34
N SER A 40 -4.77 11.38 6.43
CA SER A 40 -3.36 10.97 6.38
C SER A 40 -3.20 9.54 5.87
N LEU A 41 -3.99 8.60 6.38
CA LEU A 41 -3.97 7.20 5.93
C LEU A 41 -4.30 7.08 4.44
N LYS A 42 -5.30 7.83 3.93
CA LYS A 42 -5.63 7.85 2.50
C LYS A 42 -4.45 8.35 1.67
N ARG A 43 -3.78 9.42 2.11
CA ARG A 43 -2.61 9.99 1.42
C ARG A 43 -1.41 9.03 1.41
N TYR A 44 -1.13 8.36 2.52
CA TYR A 44 -0.04 7.39 2.60
C TYR A 44 -0.32 6.16 1.74
N LEU A 45 -1.57 5.70 1.72
CA LEU A 45 -1.97 4.60 0.85
C LEU A 45 -1.84 4.97 -0.64
N ASP A 46 -2.30 6.15 -1.06
CA ASP A 46 -2.08 6.62 -2.45
C ASP A 46 -0.58 6.69 -2.81
N ALA A 47 0.26 7.17 -1.88
CA ALA A 47 1.70 7.26 -2.11
C ALA A 47 2.35 5.86 -2.26
N ALA A 48 2.00 4.91 -1.41
CA ALA A 48 2.47 3.52 -1.51
C ALA A 48 2.05 2.88 -2.84
N LEU A 49 0.78 3.06 -3.25
CA LEU A 49 0.26 2.52 -4.50
C LEU A 49 0.96 3.12 -5.73
N ARG A 50 1.26 4.42 -5.71
CA ARG A 50 2.01 5.08 -6.78
C ARG A 50 3.44 4.57 -6.89
N SER A 51 4.11 4.37 -5.75
CA SER A 51 5.47 3.82 -5.72
C SER A 51 5.51 2.39 -6.28
N LEU A 52 4.59 1.52 -5.84
CA LEU A 52 4.43 0.17 -6.38
C LEU A 52 4.13 0.17 -7.88
N THR A 53 3.23 1.05 -8.34
CA THR A 53 2.90 1.18 -9.77
C THR A 53 4.12 1.59 -10.60
N LYS A 54 4.91 2.55 -10.10
CA LYS A 54 6.16 3.00 -10.75
C LYS A 54 7.16 1.84 -10.84
N LEU A 55 7.29 1.03 -9.79
CA LEU A 55 8.19 -0.12 -9.77
C LEU A 55 7.75 -1.22 -10.76
N GLU A 56 6.45 -1.49 -10.84
CA GLU A 56 5.87 -2.42 -11.82
C GLU A 56 6.15 -1.96 -13.26
N GLN A 57 5.97 -0.66 -13.54
CA GLN A 57 6.27 -0.07 -14.85
C GLN A 57 7.76 -0.15 -15.22
N GLN A 58 8.66 0.09 -14.26
CA GLN A 58 10.10 0.06 -14.49
C GLN A 58 10.64 -1.36 -14.70
N SER A 59 10.08 -2.33 -13.99
CA SER A 59 10.54 -3.72 -14.06
C SER A 59 9.84 -4.56 -15.14
N ALA A 60 8.71 -4.09 -15.67
CA ALA A 60 7.81 -4.84 -16.54
C ALA A 60 7.40 -6.20 -15.95
N ARG A 61 7.39 -6.31 -14.63
CA ARG A 61 7.07 -7.51 -13.86
C ARG A 61 6.12 -7.13 -12.73
N SER A 62 5.26 -8.07 -12.35
CA SER A 62 4.33 -7.78 -11.26
C SER A 62 5.07 -7.54 -9.95
N VAL A 63 4.61 -6.53 -9.21
CA VAL A 63 5.13 -6.20 -7.88
C VAL A 63 4.55 -7.08 -6.78
N ALA A 64 3.45 -7.78 -7.04
CA ALA A 64 2.85 -8.73 -6.10
C ALA A 64 3.25 -10.17 -6.46
N LEU A 65 4.00 -10.81 -5.57
CA LEU A 65 4.64 -12.11 -5.82
C LEU A 65 3.71 -13.31 -5.61
N THR A 66 2.60 -13.11 -4.91
CA THR A 66 1.59 -14.14 -4.62
C THR A 66 0.20 -13.70 -5.06
N ASP A 67 -0.75 -14.64 -5.13
CA ASP A 67 -2.16 -14.31 -5.40
C ASP A 67 -2.76 -13.47 -4.26
N GLU A 68 -2.40 -13.76 -3.01
CA GLU A 68 -2.86 -13.03 -1.84
C GLU A 68 -2.37 -11.57 -1.84
N ALA A 69 -1.11 -11.35 -2.21
CA ALA A 69 -0.56 -10.00 -2.37
C ALA A 69 -1.25 -9.23 -3.51
N ARG A 70 -1.56 -9.91 -4.63
CA ARG A 70 -2.31 -9.31 -5.73
C ARG A 70 -3.72 -8.89 -5.31
N LEU A 71 -4.42 -9.75 -4.57
CA LEU A 71 -5.76 -9.45 -4.03
C LEU A 71 -5.72 -8.30 -3.01
N ALA A 72 -4.71 -8.28 -2.12
CA ALA A 72 -4.54 -7.20 -1.16
C ALA A 72 -4.26 -5.85 -1.85
N LEU A 73 -3.42 -5.86 -2.89
CA LEU A 73 -3.11 -4.69 -3.70
C LEU A 73 -4.34 -4.18 -4.46
N ALA A 74 -5.07 -5.06 -5.15
CA ALA A 74 -6.29 -4.70 -5.86
C ALA A 74 -7.34 -4.06 -4.93
N ALA A 75 -7.56 -4.67 -3.76
CA ALA A 75 -8.49 -4.14 -2.77
C ALA A 75 -8.04 -2.77 -2.20
N ALA A 76 -6.73 -2.51 -2.11
CA ALA A 76 -6.21 -1.21 -1.71
C ALA A 76 -6.42 -0.13 -2.80
N VAL A 77 -6.30 -0.51 -4.07
CA VAL A 77 -6.58 0.37 -5.22
C VAL A 77 -8.06 0.74 -5.29
N GLU A 78 -8.95 -0.25 -5.17
CA GLU A 78 -10.41 -0.03 -5.17
C GLU A 78 -10.83 0.97 -4.09
N LEU A 79 -10.28 0.85 -2.88
CA LEU A 79 -10.55 1.77 -1.77
C LEU A 79 -10.16 3.23 -2.07
N GLN A 80 -9.19 3.48 -2.95
CA GLN A 80 -8.82 4.85 -3.33
C GLN A 80 -9.80 5.48 -4.33
N GLN A 81 -10.60 4.67 -5.02
CA GLN A 81 -11.57 5.10 -6.03
C GLN A 81 -12.94 5.43 -5.44
N GLU A 82 -13.18 5.08 -4.17
CA GLU A 82 -14.33 5.49 -3.35
C GLU A 82 -14.13 6.87 -2.69
#